data_AF-A0A166TSI4-F1
#
_entry.id   AF-A0A166TSI4-F1
#
_cell.length_a   1.000
_cell.length_b   1.000
_cell.length_c   1.000
_cell.angle_alpha   90.00
_cell.angle_beta   90.00
_cell.angle_gamma   90.00
#
_symmetry.space_group_name_H-M   'P 1'
#
loop_
_entity.id
_entity.type
_entity.pdbx_description
1 polymer ?
#
loop_
_entity_poly.entity_id
_entity_poly.type
_entity_poly.pdbx_seq_one_letter_code
_entity_poly.pdbx_strand_id
1 'polypeptide(L)' 'MAAEGSNGKNLMEQTLDKIRERYREDYGEEPPEKLIEDARREILRQKAKQTRDEHRDIYDALAKE' A
#
# COMPACT_ATOMS: atom_id res chain seq x y z
N MET A 1 0.44 31.75 8.41
CA MET A 1 1.55 30.91 7.91
C MET A 1 0.98 29.51 7.71
N ALA A 2 1.40 28.83 6.64
CA ALA A 2 0.58 27.86 5.90
C ALA A 2 0.20 26.56 6.64
N ALA A 3 -1.07 26.18 6.46
CA ALA A 3 -1.66 24.84 6.37
C ALA A 3 -1.23 23.77 7.40
N GLU A 4 -1.94 23.74 8.53
CA GLU A 4 -2.21 22.50 9.26
C GLU A 4 -3.24 21.66 8.47
N GLY A 5 -2.79 21.08 7.36
CA GLY A 5 -3.61 20.20 6.53
C GLY A 5 -3.49 18.75 7.00
N SER A 6 -4.50 18.29 7.74
CA SER A 6 -4.90 16.88 7.90
C SER A 6 -3.77 15.85 7.91
N ASN A 7 -3.30 15.50 9.12
CA ASN A 7 -2.35 14.42 9.39
C ASN A 7 -2.97 13.02 9.18
N GLY A 8 -3.57 12.81 8.00
CA GLY A 8 -4.04 11.54 7.47
C GLY A 8 -3.34 11.27 6.14
N LYS A 9 -2.00 11.33 6.11
CA LYS A 9 -1.25 10.94 4.92
C LYS A 9 -1.60 9.49 4.60
N ASN A 10 -2.30 9.31 3.49
CA ASN A 10 -2.76 8.02 2.97
C ASN A 10 -1.61 7.02 3.10
N LEU A 11 -1.76 5.94 3.89
CA LEU A 11 -0.73 4.90 4.07
C LEU A 11 -0.18 4.41 2.72
N MET A 12 -1.05 4.45 1.71
CA MET A 12 -0.73 4.24 0.30
C MET A 12 0.38 5.17 -0.21
N GLU A 13 0.20 6.48 -0.07
CA GLU A 13 1.14 7.48 -0.56
C GLU A 13 2.47 7.40 0.19
N GLN A 14 2.44 7.20 1.51
CA GLN A 14 3.66 6.99 2.28
C GLN A 14 4.46 5.76 1.83
N THR A 15 3.75 4.69 1.45
CA THR A 15 4.40 3.46 0.94
C THR A 15 5.00 3.70 -0.44
N LEU A 16 4.28 4.39 -1.32
CA LEU A 16 4.78 4.74 -2.66
C LEU A 16 5.99 5.69 -2.58
N ASP A 17 6.00 6.62 -1.62
CA ASP A 17 7.13 7.54 -1.40
C ASP A 17 8.40 6.78 -0.99
N LYS A 18 8.28 5.80 -0.07
CA LYS A 18 9.40 4.92 0.30
C LYS A 18 9.92 4.08 -0.87
N ILE A 19 9.02 3.62 -1.74
CA ILE A 19 9.43 2.88 -2.95
C ILE A 19 10.21 3.81 -3.90
N ARG A 20 9.80 5.08 -4.02
CA ARG A 20 10.52 6.08 -4.82
C ARG A 20 11.90 6.40 -4.26
N GLU A 21 11.98 6.64 -2.96
CA GLU A 21 13.24 6.91 -2.26
C GLU A 21 14.21 5.76 -2.46
N ARG A 22 13.77 4.54 -2.18
CA ARG A 22 14.59 3.34 -2.32
C ARG A 22 15.03 3.08 -3.76
N TYR A 23 14.16 3.28 -4.74
CA TYR A 23 14.54 3.15 -6.15
C TYR A 23 15.60 4.19 -6.55
N ARG A 24 15.47 5.43 -6.06
CA ARG A 24 16.47 6.47 -6.29
C ARG A 24 17.80 6.15 -5.61
N GLU A 25 17.78 5.55 -4.42
CA GLU A 25 18.99 5.10 -3.73
C GLU A 25 19.68 3.94 -4.46
N ASP A 26 18.92 2.96 -4.94
CA ASP A 26 19.46 1.77 -5.63
C ASP A 26 19.96 2.09 -7.06
N TYR A 27 19.25 2.92 -7.81
CA TYR A 27 19.51 3.15 -9.24
C TYR A 27 20.03 4.56 -9.57
N GLY A 28 19.96 5.50 -8.63
CA GLY A 28 20.38 6.89 -8.85
C GLY A 28 19.46 7.70 -9.78
N GLU A 29 18.32 7.14 -10.17
CA GLU A 29 17.36 7.76 -11.10
C GLU A 29 15.93 7.76 -10.52
N GLU A 30 15.03 8.52 -11.13
CA GLU A 30 13.62 8.48 -10.73
C GLU A 30 12.93 7.21 -11.23
N PRO A 31 12.13 6.53 -10.39
CA PRO A 31 11.40 5.36 -10.82
C PRO A 31 10.45 5.70 -11.96
N PRO A 32 10.34 4.82 -12.97
CA PRO A 32 9.39 5.02 -14.05
C PRO A 32 7.96 5.03 -13.51
N GLU A 33 7.10 5.87 -14.09
CA GLU A 33 5.71 6.05 -13.67
C GLU A 33 4.95 4.70 -13.60
N LYS A 34 5.25 3.82 -14.57
CA LYS A 34 4.72 2.47 -14.65
C LYS A 34 5.04 1.61 -13.42
N LEU A 35 6.24 1.75 -12.83
CA LEU A 35 6.63 1.02 -11.62
C LEU A 35 5.81 1.48 -10.42
N ILE A 36 5.56 2.79 -10.31
CA ILE A 36 4.73 3.36 -9.25
C ILE A 36 3.28 2.90 -9.38
N GLU A 37 2.75 2.85 -10.60
CA GLU A 37 1.41 2.31 -10.86
C GLU A 37 1.29 0.82 -10.51
N ASP A 38 2.29 0.00 -10.88
CA ASP A 38 2.30 -1.43 -10.57
C ASP A 38 2.39 -1.66 -9.06
N ALA A 39 3.28 -0.94 -8.37
CA ALA A 39 3.38 -0.97 -6.92
C ALA A 39 2.05 -0.57 -6.25
N ARG A 40 1.36 0.45 -6.78
CA ARG A 40 0.05 0.87 -6.29
C ARG A 40 -0.99 -0.25 -6.44
N ARG A 41 -1.02 -0.94 -7.58
CA ARG A 41 -1.94 -2.06 -7.81
C ARG A 41 -1.62 -3.25 -6.91
N GLU A 42 -0.36 -3.56 -6.73
CA GLU A 42 0.10 -4.65 -5.85
C GLU A 42 -0.31 -4.40 -4.40
N ILE A 43 -0.08 -3.19 -3.87
CA ILE A 43 -0.48 -2.83 -2.50
C ILE A 43 -2.00 -2.99 -2.32
N LEU A 44 -2.81 -2.56 -3.28
CA LEU A 44 -4.26 -2.75 -3.25
C LEU A 44 -4.64 -4.24 -3.29
N ARG A 45 -3.99 -5.03 -4.13
CA ARG A 45 -4.23 -6.48 -4.23
C ARG A 45 -3.85 -7.21 -2.95
N GLN A 46 -2.71 -6.87 -2.33
CA GLN A 46 -2.27 -7.46 -1.07
C GLN A 46 -3.27 -7.15 0.04
N LYS A 47 -3.72 -5.89 0.15
CA LYS A 47 -4.74 -5.50 1.11
C LYS A 47 -6.05 -6.25 0.89
N ALA A 48 -6.50 -6.36 -0.37
CA ALA A 48 -7.70 -7.11 -0.71
C ALA A 48 -7.58 -8.62 -0.41
N LYS A 49 -6.39 -9.21 -0.61
CA LYS A 49 -6.11 -10.61 -0.26
C LYS A 49 -6.14 -10.82 1.26
N GLN A 50 -5.49 -9.95 2.04
CA GLN A 50 -5.52 -10.02 3.50
C GLN A 50 -6.95 -9.94 4.04
N THR A 51 -7.76 -9.01 3.54
CA THR A 51 -9.18 -8.95 3.88
C THR A 51 -9.92 -10.24 3.49
N ARG A 52 -9.63 -10.84 2.33
CA ARG A 52 -10.32 -12.08 1.93
C ARG A 52 -9.95 -13.28 2.80
N ASP A 53 -8.69 -13.42 3.18
CA ASP A 53 -8.23 -14.49 4.08
C ASP A 53 -8.75 -14.28 5.50
N GLU A 54 -8.63 -13.09 6.07
CA GLU A 54 -9.17 -12.77 7.40
C GLU A 54 -10.68 -13.01 7.48
N HIS A 55 -11.43 -12.65 6.44
CA HIS A 55 -12.86 -12.94 6.41
C HIS A 55 -13.15 -14.43 6.26
N ARG A 56 -12.34 -15.19 5.52
CA ARG A 56 -12.51 -16.64 5.39
C ARG A 56 -12.31 -17.34 6.73
N ASP A 57 -11.25 -16.99 7.48
CA ASP A 57 -11.00 -17.54 8.80
C ASP A 57 -12.12 -17.19 9.80
N ILE A 58 -12.70 -15.98 9.74
CA ILE A 58 -13.85 -15.59 10.57
C ILE A 58 -15.09 -16.42 10.22
N TYR A 59 -15.40 -16.60 8.93
CA TYR A 59 -16.54 -17.43 8.52
C TYR A 59 -16.34 -18.92 8.82
N ASP A 60 -15.13 -19.46 8.66
CA ASP A 60 -14.82 -20.86 9.00
C ASP A 60 -14.89 -21.10 10.52
N ALA A 61 -14.50 -20.11 11.33
CA ALA A 61 -14.64 -20.14 12.78
C ALA A 61 -16.11 -20.07 13.24
N LEU A 62 -16.93 -19.23 12.60
CA LEU A 62 -18.37 -19.11 12.88
C LEU A 62 -19.18 -20.30 12.36
N ALA A 63 -18.74 -20.98 11.30
CA ALA A 63 -19.40 -22.14 10.73
C ALA A 63 -19.11 -23.46 11.48
N LYS A 64 -18.24 -23.42 12.50
CA LYS A 64 -17.86 -24.58 13.34
C LYS A 64 -18.55 -24.62 14.70
N GLU A 65 -19.48 -23.70 15.00
CA GLU A 65 -20.32 -23.72 16.20
C GLU A 65 -21.66 -24.44 15.97
#